data_AF-A0A7K8J9W4-F1
#
_entry.id   AF-A0A7K8J9W4-F1
#
_cell.length_a   1.000
_cell.length_b   1.000
_cell.length_c   1.000
_cell.angle_alpha   90.00
_cell.angle_beta   90.00
_cell.angle_gamma   90.00
#
_symmetry.space_group_name_H-M   'P 1'
#
loop_
_entity.id
_entity.type
_entity.pdbx_description
1 polymer ?
#
loop_
_entity_poly.entity_id
_entity_poly.type
_entity_poly.pdbx_seq_one_letter_code
_entity_poly.pdbx_strand_id
1 'polypeptide(L)'
;ALSEVLAAEAASCLNRAMAALRDIWEEIGIPEEQRLERTEVVKKHIKSLLDMMVAEEESLKERLLKSIALCRKELDTLCRELQLGPFETEEESTILQMEKNLRTRVEVLQKQKRDRKQELKALQEQDRDLCDILCTALFSIDTGSVPSLEDLDRYRRHVASLNTLKVSVESEGVTEGPARGPWFLTLPSPQEQRREEFVSNKRQIILLMEELDHTPDTSFERDVVCEDEEAFCLSKDNIVALQNLLQQLEARRALNEAVCVELRARIVALWERLQIPEEEREASAVH
;
A
#
# COMPACT_ATOMS: atom_id res chain seq x y z
N ALA A 1 1.79 25.48 49.69
CA ALA A 1 1.49 25.90 48.31
C ALA A 1 0.35 26.92 48.29
N LEU A 2 0.21 27.76 47.25
CA LEU A 2 -0.88 28.76 47.16
C LEU A 2 -2.29 28.12 47.28
N SER A 3 -2.45 26.90 46.76
CA SER A 3 -3.69 26.12 46.89
C SER A 3 -4.07 25.80 48.34
N GLU A 4 -3.10 25.49 49.20
CA GLU A 4 -3.34 25.20 50.62
C GLU A 4 -3.77 26.46 51.38
N VAL A 5 -3.21 27.62 51.04
CA VAL A 5 -3.60 28.91 51.62
C VAL A 5 -5.04 29.25 51.25
N LEU A 6 -5.42 29.09 49.98
CA LEU A 6 -6.79 29.32 49.52
C LEU A 6 -7.80 28.35 50.18
N ALA A 7 -7.42 27.09 50.39
CA ALA A 7 -8.26 26.13 51.11
C ALA A 7 -8.50 26.55 52.57
N ALA A 8 -7.46 27.06 53.25
CA ALA A 8 -7.58 27.58 54.61
C ALA A 8 -8.47 28.84 54.68
N GLU A 9 -8.35 29.75 53.70
CA GLU A 9 -9.21 30.93 53.59
C GLU A 9 -10.69 30.56 53.38
N ALA A 10 -10.98 29.57 52.52
CA ALA A 10 -12.35 29.09 52.31
C ALA A 10 -12.96 28.52 53.59
N ALA A 11 -12.20 27.73 54.36
CA ALA A 11 -12.65 27.21 55.65
C ALA A 11 -12.91 28.34 56.68
N SER A 12 -12.05 29.36 56.72
CA SER A 12 -12.23 30.53 57.57
C SER A 12 -13.48 31.34 57.21
N CYS A 13 -13.76 31.51 55.90
CA CYS A 13 -14.96 32.17 55.40
C CYS A 13 -16.24 31.44 55.86
N LEU A 14 -16.28 30.11 55.70
CA LEU A 14 -17.38 29.28 56.16
C LEU A 14 -17.60 29.41 57.68
N ASN A 15 -16.53 29.31 58.47
CA ASN A 15 -16.62 29.43 59.93
C ASN A 15 -17.16 30.79 60.36
N ARG A 16 -16.74 31.88 59.70
CA ARG A 16 -17.24 33.22 59.96
C ARG A 16 -18.72 33.36 59.61
N ALA A 17 -19.14 32.81 58.47
CA ALA A 17 -20.54 32.83 58.05
C ALA A 17 -21.44 32.03 59.03
N MET A 18 -21.00 30.84 59.45
CA MET A 18 -21.70 30.03 60.44
C MET A 18 -21.76 30.71 61.82
N ALA A 19 -20.71 31.46 62.19
CA ALA A 19 -20.73 32.25 63.42
C ALA A 19 -21.77 33.37 63.36
N ALA A 20 -21.79 34.15 62.27
CA ALA A 20 -22.80 35.19 62.09
C ALA A 20 -24.23 34.65 62.07
N LEU A 21 -24.47 33.48 61.45
CA LEU A 21 -25.78 32.82 61.47
C LEU A 21 -26.23 32.46 62.88
N ARG A 22 -25.32 31.93 63.70
CA ARG A 22 -25.61 31.61 65.11
C ARG A 22 -25.97 32.87 65.89
N ASP A 23 -25.19 33.94 65.75
CA ASP A 23 -25.44 35.20 66.45
C ASP A 23 -26.84 35.75 66.08
N ILE A 24 -27.21 35.72 64.79
CA ILE A 24 -28.56 36.11 64.31
C ILE A 24 -29.66 35.21 64.91
N TRP A 25 -29.45 33.89 64.95
CA TRP A 25 -30.44 32.96 65.52
C TRP A 25 -30.61 33.14 67.04
N GLU A 26 -29.55 33.56 67.74
CA GLU A 26 -29.58 33.93 69.16
C GLU A 26 -30.37 35.21 69.37
N GLU A 27 -30.12 36.25 68.57
CA GLU A 27 -30.87 37.52 68.62
C GLU A 27 -32.37 37.32 68.35
N ILE A 28 -32.73 36.43 67.42
CA ILE A 28 -34.14 36.12 67.10
C ILE A 28 -34.79 35.20 68.14
N GLY A 29 -34.00 34.41 68.89
CA GLY A 29 -34.52 33.44 69.86
C GLY A 29 -34.99 32.11 69.25
N ILE A 30 -34.35 31.66 68.16
CA ILE A 30 -34.71 30.42 67.45
C ILE A 30 -34.33 29.19 68.30
N PRO A 31 -35.22 28.21 68.51
CA PRO A 31 -34.90 26.99 69.27
C PRO A 31 -33.78 26.16 68.64
N GLU A 32 -33.02 25.45 69.47
CA GLU A 32 -31.85 24.66 69.05
C GLU A 32 -32.19 23.59 67.99
N GLU A 33 -33.35 22.95 68.09
CA GLU A 33 -33.81 21.93 67.13
C GLU A 33 -33.88 22.50 65.70
N GLN A 34 -34.42 23.71 65.53
CA GLN A 34 -34.49 24.36 64.23
C GLN A 34 -33.12 24.84 63.74
N ARG A 35 -32.22 25.26 64.64
CA ARG A 35 -30.84 25.63 64.29
C ARG A 35 -30.07 24.41 63.78
N LEU A 36 -30.28 23.26 64.41
CA LEU A 36 -29.70 21.98 64.00
C LEU A 36 -30.20 21.59 62.60
N GLU A 37 -31.51 21.64 62.35
CA GLU A 37 -32.09 21.35 61.02
C GLU A 37 -31.47 22.23 59.92
N ARG A 38 -31.37 23.54 60.15
CA ARG A 38 -30.79 24.48 59.19
C ARG A 38 -29.29 24.23 58.96
N THR A 39 -28.56 23.94 60.03
CA THR A 39 -27.13 23.62 59.94
C THR A 39 -26.90 22.30 59.22
N GLU A 40 -27.77 21.31 59.41
CA GLU A 40 -27.68 20.02 58.72
C GLU A 40 -27.92 20.18 57.21
N VAL A 41 -28.84 21.07 56.80
CA VAL A 41 -29.01 21.43 55.39
C VAL A 41 -27.74 22.03 54.80
N VAL A 42 -27.10 22.99 55.49
CA VAL A 42 -25.81 23.58 55.06
C VAL A 42 -24.73 22.51 54.94
N LYS A 43 -24.56 21.68 55.97
CA LYS A 43 -23.61 20.56 55.98
C LYS A 43 -23.84 19.61 54.81
N LYS A 44 -25.09 19.25 54.53
CA LYS A 44 -25.45 18.37 53.41
C LYS A 44 -25.04 18.96 52.07
N HIS A 45 -25.29 20.25 51.85
CA HIS A 45 -24.89 20.93 50.61
C HIS A 45 -23.37 20.98 50.44
N ILE A 46 -22.64 21.36 51.50
CA ILE A 46 -21.17 21.41 51.47
C ILE A 46 -20.60 20.02 51.22
N LYS A 47 -21.08 19.01 51.95
CA LYS A 47 -20.65 17.62 51.78
C LYS A 47 -20.89 17.13 50.36
N SER A 48 -22.09 17.35 49.81
CA SER A 48 -22.42 16.93 48.46
C SER A 48 -21.48 17.56 47.42
N LEU A 49 -21.13 18.84 47.56
CA LEU A 49 -20.21 19.52 46.65
C LEU A 49 -18.80 18.93 46.74
N LEU A 50 -18.27 18.77 47.95
CA LEU A 50 -16.93 18.21 48.15
C LEU A 50 -16.84 16.76 47.68
N ASP A 51 -17.85 15.94 47.97
CA ASP A 51 -17.90 14.54 47.51
C ASP A 51 -17.89 14.48 45.96
N MET A 52 -18.61 15.39 45.28
CA MET A 52 -18.59 15.49 43.81
C MET A 52 -17.20 15.87 43.28
N MET A 53 -16.57 16.91 43.85
CA MET A 53 -15.24 17.35 43.43
C MET A 53 -14.18 16.25 43.61
N VAL A 54 -14.22 15.54 44.75
CA VAL A 54 -13.30 14.43 45.01
C VAL A 54 -13.55 13.29 44.01
N ALA A 55 -14.80 12.91 43.76
CA ALA A 55 -15.14 11.86 42.81
C ALA A 55 -14.69 12.19 41.37
N GLU A 56 -14.79 13.45 40.95
CA GLU A 56 -14.30 13.92 39.65
C GLU A 56 -12.78 13.75 39.51
N GLU A 57 -12.01 14.16 40.53
CA GLU A 57 -10.56 14.03 40.53
C GLU A 57 -10.09 12.56 40.65
N GLU A 58 -10.79 11.74 41.44
CA GLU A 58 -10.53 10.30 41.50
C GLU A 58 -10.79 9.62 40.14
N SER A 59 -11.88 9.99 39.46
CA SER A 59 -12.21 9.53 38.11
C SER A 59 -11.16 9.98 37.08
N LEU A 60 -10.68 11.22 37.17
CA LEU A 60 -9.58 11.70 36.33
C LEU A 60 -8.31 10.87 36.54
N LYS A 61 -7.91 10.64 37.81
CA LYS A 61 -6.77 9.80 38.16
C LYS A 61 -6.91 8.39 37.61
N GLU A 62 -8.07 7.76 37.76
CA GLU A 62 -8.33 6.40 37.26
C GLU A 62 -8.21 6.35 35.72
N ARG A 63 -8.77 7.34 35.02
CA ARG A 63 -8.64 7.46 33.56
C ARG A 63 -7.19 7.59 33.11
N LEU A 64 -6.39 8.40 33.80
CA LEU A 64 -4.96 8.55 33.50
C LEU A 64 -4.20 7.24 33.71
N LEU A 65 -4.46 6.52 34.81
CA LEU A 65 -3.83 5.23 35.07
C LEU A 65 -4.20 4.17 34.02
N LYS A 66 -5.47 4.14 33.59
CA LYS A 66 -5.93 3.29 32.47
C LYS A 66 -5.22 3.66 31.17
N SER A 67 -5.09 4.96 30.86
CA SER A 67 -4.35 5.44 29.68
C SER A 67 -2.90 4.98 29.70
N ILE A 68 -2.20 5.18 30.82
CA ILE A 68 -0.81 4.72 31.03
C ILE A 68 -0.69 3.21 30.78
N ALA A 69 -1.60 2.41 31.33
CA ALA A 69 -1.56 0.95 31.16
C ALA A 69 -1.77 0.52 29.70
N LEU A 70 -2.65 1.21 28.96
CA LEU A 70 -2.85 0.98 27.53
C LEU A 70 -1.63 1.39 26.72
N CYS A 71 -1.09 2.59 26.95
CA CYS A 71 0.11 3.07 26.26
C CYS A 71 1.32 2.16 26.51
N ARG A 72 1.50 1.63 27.73
CA ARG A 72 2.58 0.66 28.02
C ARG A 72 2.43 -0.62 27.19
N LYS A 73 1.24 -1.22 27.16
CA LYS A 73 0.96 -2.41 26.34
C LYS A 73 1.22 -2.14 24.85
N GLU A 74 0.80 -0.98 24.38
CA GLU A 74 1.00 -0.58 22.98
C GLU A 74 2.49 -0.35 22.66
N LEU A 75 3.24 0.29 23.54
CA LEU A 75 4.70 0.40 23.41
C LEU A 75 5.36 -0.97 23.35
N ASP A 76 4.97 -1.91 24.21
CA ASP A 76 5.53 -3.27 24.20
C ASP A 76 5.23 -4.00 22.88
N THR A 77 4.06 -3.76 22.27
CA THR A 77 3.76 -4.27 20.93
C THR A 77 4.61 -3.60 19.85
N LEU A 78 4.72 -2.26 19.88
CA LEU A 78 5.46 -1.50 18.87
C LEU A 78 6.95 -1.77 18.94
N CYS A 79 7.53 -1.90 20.14
CA CYS A 79 8.93 -2.26 20.33
C CYS A 79 9.23 -3.65 19.76
N ARG A 80 8.36 -4.65 19.99
CA ARG A 80 8.51 -5.98 19.39
C ARG A 80 8.42 -5.94 17.86
N GLU A 81 7.45 -5.22 17.30
CA GLU A 81 7.30 -5.09 15.85
C GLU A 81 8.47 -4.36 15.20
N LEU A 82 8.98 -3.30 15.84
CA LEU A 82 10.10 -2.50 15.33
C LEU A 82 11.47 -3.09 15.65
N GLN A 83 11.51 -4.20 16.39
CA GLN A 83 12.71 -4.88 16.88
C GLN A 83 13.59 -3.96 17.76
N LEU A 84 12.93 -3.11 18.55
CA LEU A 84 13.58 -2.22 19.51
C LEU A 84 13.67 -2.89 20.89
N GLY A 85 14.68 -2.49 21.67
CA GLY A 85 14.85 -2.97 23.04
C GLY A 85 13.67 -2.62 23.96
N PRO A 86 13.54 -3.30 25.11
CA PRO A 86 12.51 -3.01 26.10
C PRO A 86 12.57 -1.54 26.54
N PHE A 87 11.41 -0.95 26.78
CA PHE A 87 11.33 0.43 27.26
C PHE A 87 11.59 0.49 28.77
N GLU A 88 12.58 1.28 29.19
CA GLU A 88 12.82 1.60 30.60
C GLU A 88 11.95 2.80 31.00
N THR A 89 11.05 2.60 31.96
CA THR A 89 10.28 3.69 32.56
C THR A 89 11.12 4.42 33.60
N GLU A 90 11.33 5.73 33.42
CA GLU A 90 11.85 6.60 34.49
C GLU A 90 10.87 6.59 35.68
N GLU A 91 11.28 6.01 36.81
CA GLU A 91 10.42 5.78 37.98
C GLU A 91 10.02 7.07 38.73
N GLU A 92 10.67 8.21 38.45
CA GLU A 92 10.54 9.45 39.23
C GLU A 92 9.65 10.52 38.57
N SER A 93 8.62 10.13 37.79
CA SER A 93 7.72 11.09 37.13
C SER A 93 6.29 11.08 37.68
N THR A 94 5.62 12.24 37.64
CA THR A 94 4.21 12.38 38.03
C THR A 94 3.30 11.60 37.08
N ILE A 95 2.11 11.19 37.53
CA ILE A 95 1.14 10.42 36.71
C ILE A 95 0.86 11.15 35.37
N LEU A 96 0.62 12.46 35.42
CA LEU A 96 0.32 13.23 34.22
C LEU A 96 1.52 13.31 33.26
N GLN A 97 2.72 13.47 33.79
CA GLN A 97 3.93 13.52 32.96
C GLN A 97 4.26 12.15 32.35
N MET A 98 4.13 11.07 33.13
CA MET A 98 4.29 9.69 32.67
C MET A 98 3.33 9.39 31.51
N GLU A 99 2.05 9.74 31.67
CA GLU A 99 1.03 9.55 30.63
C GLU A 99 1.40 10.29 29.32
N LYS A 100 1.76 11.57 29.43
CA LYS A 100 2.19 12.38 28.28
C LYS A 100 3.42 11.80 27.59
N ASN A 101 4.43 11.38 28.35
CA ASN A 101 5.66 10.80 27.82
C ASN A 101 5.38 9.50 27.06
N LEU A 102 4.61 8.60 27.66
CA LEU A 102 4.24 7.33 27.03
C LEU A 102 3.44 7.55 25.74
N ARG A 103 2.45 8.44 25.76
CA ARG A 103 1.64 8.75 24.58
C ARG A 103 2.47 9.34 23.44
N THR A 104 3.32 10.32 23.74
CA THR A 104 4.25 10.91 22.76
C THR A 104 5.16 9.85 22.16
N ARG A 105 5.64 8.91 22.99
CA ARG A 105 6.50 7.83 22.51
C ARG A 105 5.76 6.85 21.60
N VAL A 106 4.51 6.49 21.94
CA VAL A 106 3.64 5.67 21.08
C VAL A 106 3.49 6.34 19.72
N GLU A 107 3.16 7.63 19.68
CA GLU A 107 2.98 8.38 18.43
C GLU A 107 4.24 8.35 17.55
N VAL A 108 5.43 8.53 18.16
CA VAL A 108 6.71 8.45 17.45
C VAL A 108 6.98 7.06 16.88
N LEU A 109 6.78 6.00 17.66
CA LEU A 109 7.03 4.63 17.21
C LEU A 109 6.02 4.19 16.14
N GLN A 110 4.73 4.56 16.30
CA GLN A 110 3.74 4.34 15.26
C GLN A 110 4.11 5.05 13.96
N LYS A 111 4.64 6.28 14.03
CA LYS A 111 5.14 7.00 12.86
C LYS A 111 6.28 6.23 12.20
N GLN A 112 7.28 5.81 12.97
CA GLN A 112 8.39 5.00 12.44
C GLN A 112 7.90 3.70 11.75
N LYS A 113 6.92 3.01 12.34
CA LYS A 113 6.30 1.82 11.74
C LYS A 113 5.65 2.14 10.38
N ARG A 114 4.90 3.24 10.29
CA ARG A 114 4.27 3.69 9.03
C ARG A 114 5.32 4.04 7.99
N ASP A 115 6.32 4.82 8.37
CA ASP A 115 7.38 5.29 7.48
C ASP A 115 8.17 4.10 6.90
N ARG A 116 8.56 3.12 7.73
CA ARG A 116 9.25 1.90 7.26
C ARG A 116 8.42 1.06 6.29
N LYS A 117 7.11 0.93 6.53
CA LYS A 117 6.21 0.19 5.63
C LYS A 117 6.00 0.93 4.32
N GLN A 118 5.85 2.25 4.36
CA GLN A 118 5.68 3.07 3.17
C GLN A 118 6.94 3.04 2.30
N GLU A 119 8.11 3.12 2.92
CA GLU A 119 9.38 3.00 2.21
C GLU A 119 9.56 1.64 1.55
N LEU A 120 9.26 0.54 2.26
CA LEU A 120 9.31 -0.80 1.66
C LEU A 120 8.43 -0.89 0.41
N LYS A 121 7.22 -0.33 0.47
CA LYS A 121 6.30 -0.31 -0.67
C LYS A 121 6.89 0.47 -1.85
N ALA A 122 7.47 1.64 -1.60
CA ALA A 122 8.10 2.44 -2.64
C ALA A 122 9.32 1.72 -3.27
N LEU A 123 10.14 1.06 -2.45
CA LEU A 123 11.27 0.26 -2.94
C LEU A 123 10.80 -0.94 -3.78
N GLN A 124 9.71 -1.59 -3.39
CA GLN A 124 9.12 -2.70 -4.16
C GLN A 124 8.52 -2.26 -5.48
N GLU A 125 7.90 -1.08 -5.53
CA GLU A 125 7.41 -0.49 -6.78
C GLU A 125 8.60 -0.22 -7.72
N GLN A 126 9.67 0.41 -7.22
CA GLN A 126 10.86 0.66 -8.01
C GLN A 126 11.58 -0.62 -8.47
N ASP A 127 11.66 -1.64 -7.60
CA ASP A 127 12.25 -2.93 -7.94
C ASP A 127 11.50 -3.64 -9.07
N ARG A 128 10.16 -3.56 -9.05
CA ARG A 128 9.31 -4.12 -10.10
C ARG A 128 9.59 -3.46 -11.44
N ASP A 129 9.58 -2.13 -11.47
CA ASP A 129 9.84 -1.38 -12.70
C ASP A 129 11.22 -1.70 -13.27
N LEU A 130 12.25 -1.80 -12.42
CA LEU A 130 13.60 -2.14 -12.84
C LEU A 130 13.74 -3.59 -13.29
N CYS A 131 13.13 -4.54 -12.57
CA CYS A 131 13.15 -5.96 -12.93
C CYS A 131 12.37 -6.24 -14.22
N ASP A 132 11.30 -5.49 -14.49
CA ASP A 132 10.55 -5.58 -15.73
C ASP A 132 11.43 -5.17 -16.91
N ILE A 133 12.22 -4.09 -16.77
CA ILE A 133 13.19 -3.63 -17.78
C ILE A 133 14.37 -4.62 -17.92
N LEU A 134 15.02 -4.97 -16.81
CA LEU A 134 16.27 -5.75 -16.79
C LEU A 134 16.06 -7.26 -16.90
N CYS A 135 14.81 -7.71 -16.93
CA CYS A 135 14.43 -9.13 -16.90
C CYS A 135 14.86 -9.90 -15.63
N THR A 136 15.25 -9.20 -14.56
CA THR A 136 15.71 -9.83 -13.31
C THR A 136 14.53 -10.29 -12.42
N ALA A 137 14.83 -11.10 -11.40
CA ALA A 137 13.86 -11.54 -10.42
C ALA A 137 13.72 -10.52 -9.28
N LEU A 138 12.50 -10.36 -8.76
CA LEU A 138 12.20 -9.45 -7.65
C LEU A 138 12.97 -9.80 -6.37
N PHE A 139 13.38 -8.78 -5.64
CA PHE A 139 14.00 -8.96 -4.33
C PHE A 139 12.97 -9.34 -3.26
N SER A 140 13.28 -10.37 -2.47
CA SER A 140 12.37 -10.89 -1.46
C SER A 140 12.74 -10.43 -0.05
N ILE A 141 11.76 -9.82 0.62
CA ILE A 141 11.71 -9.60 2.07
C ILE A 141 10.30 -9.99 2.51
N ASP A 142 10.14 -10.44 3.76
CA ASP A 142 8.81 -10.68 4.34
C ASP A 142 7.95 -9.40 4.27
N THR A 143 6.89 -9.45 3.48
CA THR A 143 5.97 -8.33 3.23
C THR A 143 4.88 -8.21 4.29
N GLY A 144 4.70 -9.25 5.12
CA GLY A 144 3.68 -9.28 6.17
C GLY A 144 4.09 -8.54 7.44
N SER A 145 5.39 -8.43 7.71
CA SER A 145 5.93 -7.81 8.93
C SER A 145 6.46 -6.39 8.71
N VAL A 146 6.82 -5.71 9.79
CA VAL A 146 7.51 -4.41 9.71
C VAL A 146 8.98 -4.70 9.42
N PRO A 147 9.55 -4.17 8.33
CA PRO A 147 10.95 -4.46 7.99
C PRO A 147 11.89 -3.84 9.03
N SER A 148 12.99 -4.55 9.32
CA SER A 148 14.08 -3.97 10.10
C SER A 148 14.81 -2.89 9.29
N LEU A 149 15.60 -2.06 9.97
CA LEU A 149 16.43 -1.08 9.27
C LEU A 149 17.46 -1.77 8.36
N GLU A 150 18.00 -2.92 8.78
CA GLU A 150 18.93 -3.70 7.98
C GLU A 150 18.27 -4.32 6.74
N ASP A 151 17.01 -4.75 6.86
CA ASP A 151 16.22 -5.24 5.72
C ASP A 151 16.02 -4.14 4.68
N LEU A 152 15.63 -2.94 5.12
CA LEU A 152 15.48 -1.78 4.25
C LEU A 152 16.82 -1.40 3.60
N ASP A 153 17.92 -1.40 4.34
CA ASP A 153 19.26 -1.11 3.80
C ASP A 153 19.71 -2.15 2.77
N ARG A 154 19.40 -3.43 3.00
CA ARG A 154 19.63 -4.51 2.02
C ARG A 154 18.82 -4.25 0.75
N TYR A 155 17.55 -3.88 0.88
CA TYR A 155 16.68 -3.57 -0.25
C TYR A 155 17.19 -2.33 -1.03
N ARG A 156 17.50 -1.23 -0.34
CA ARG A 156 18.05 -0.01 -0.95
C ARG A 156 19.29 -0.30 -1.78
N ARG A 157 20.22 -1.12 -1.25
CA ARG A 157 21.43 -1.53 -1.97
C ARG A 157 21.12 -2.36 -3.22
N HIS A 158 20.13 -3.26 -3.14
CA HIS A 158 19.68 -4.04 -4.30
C HIS A 158 19.13 -3.14 -5.41
N VAL A 159 18.18 -2.27 -5.08
CA VAL A 159 17.59 -1.33 -6.05
C VAL A 159 18.64 -0.39 -6.63
N ALA A 160 19.60 0.08 -5.81
CA ALA A 160 20.73 0.85 -6.32
C ALA A 160 21.57 0.06 -7.33
N SER A 161 21.84 -1.23 -7.06
CA SER A 161 22.58 -2.08 -8.00
C SER A 161 21.83 -2.29 -9.32
N LEU A 162 20.51 -2.48 -9.28
CA LEU A 162 19.69 -2.56 -10.50
C LEU A 162 19.72 -1.26 -11.30
N ASN A 163 19.62 -0.11 -10.64
CA ASN A 163 19.75 1.20 -11.30
C ASN A 163 21.12 1.36 -11.97
N THR A 164 22.21 0.93 -11.33
CA THR A 164 23.55 0.98 -11.97
C THR A 164 23.67 0.06 -13.18
N LEU A 165 23.04 -1.12 -13.13
CA LEU A 165 23.00 -2.05 -14.27
C LEU A 165 22.20 -1.44 -15.43
N LYS A 166 21.04 -0.84 -15.15
CA LYS A 166 20.23 -0.14 -16.15
C LYS A 166 21.03 0.95 -16.88
N VAL A 167 21.72 1.82 -16.15
CA VAL A 167 22.56 2.87 -16.74
C VAL A 167 23.68 2.29 -17.60
N SER A 168 24.28 1.17 -17.17
CA SER A 168 25.35 0.50 -17.92
C SER A 168 24.83 -0.03 -19.25
N VAL A 169 23.68 -0.71 -19.27
CA VAL A 169 23.02 -1.21 -20.48
C VAL A 169 22.64 -0.06 -21.42
N GLU A 170 22.11 1.04 -20.89
CA GLU A 170 21.76 2.23 -21.69
C GLU A 170 23.01 2.91 -22.28
N SER A 171 24.12 2.94 -21.55
CA SER A 171 25.36 3.59 -22.01
C SER A 171 26.13 2.79 -23.07
N GLU A 172 26.02 1.46 -23.06
CA GLU A 172 26.63 0.60 -24.08
C GLU A 172 25.90 0.68 -25.44
N GLY A 173 24.60 0.99 -25.44
CA GLY A 173 23.79 1.17 -26.65
C GLY A 173 24.01 2.50 -27.41
N VAL A 174 24.73 3.47 -26.84
CA VAL A 174 24.80 4.86 -27.37
C VAL A 174 26.16 5.22 -28.02
N THR A 175 27.09 4.27 -28.16
CA THR A 175 28.36 4.54 -28.87
C THR A 175 28.26 4.33 -30.39
N GLU A 176 27.58 5.26 -31.08
CA GLU A 176 27.80 5.46 -32.51
C GLU A 176 29.17 6.13 -32.75
N GLY A 177 30.11 5.39 -33.34
CA GLY A 177 31.40 5.91 -33.79
C GLY A 177 32.13 4.87 -34.66
N PRO A 178 32.60 5.22 -35.87
CA PRO A 178 32.91 4.26 -36.91
C PRO A 178 34.25 3.56 -36.68
N ALA A 179 34.30 2.30 -37.13
CA ALA A 179 35.44 1.38 -37.13
C ALA A 179 35.61 0.47 -35.90
N ARG A 180 34.86 -0.64 -35.86
CA ARG A 180 35.39 -1.90 -35.32
C ARG A 180 35.09 -3.06 -36.28
N GLY A 181 36.14 -3.82 -36.57
CA GLY A 181 36.11 -5.01 -37.43
C GLY A 181 35.39 -6.22 -36.81
N PRO A 182 35.34 -7.35 -37.53
CA PRO A 182 34.27 -8.35 -37.43
C PRO A 182 34.46 -9.41 -36.32
N TRP A 183 34.79 -9.00 -35.08
CA TRP A 183 35.02 -9.98 -33.98
C TRP A 183 34.40 -9.62 -32.63
N PHE A 184 33.47 -8.68 -32.55
CA PHE A 184 32.62 -8.53 -31.36
C PHE A 184 31.16 -8.50 -31.79
N LEU A 185 30.56 -9.69 -31.89
CA LEU A 185 29.11 -9.84 -31.74
C LEU A 185 28.81 -9.53 -30.27
N THR A 186 28.53 -8.27 -29.97
CA THR A 186 27.87 -7.91 -28.71
C THR A 186 26.55 -8.68 -28.68
N LEU A 187 26.40 -9.58 -27.70
CA LEU A 187 25.13 -10.26 -27.46
C LEU A 187 24.06 -9.17 -27.26
N PRO A 188 22.91 -9.24 -27.98
CA PRO A 188 21.85 -8.26 -27.82
C PRO A 188 21.41 -8.24 -26.35
N SER A 189 21.21 -7.04 -25.84
CA SER A 189 20.67 -6.85 -24.50
C SER A 189 19.28 -7.51 -24.40
N PRO A 190 18.84 -7.91 -23.20
CA PRO A 190 17.50 -8.49 -23.03
C PRO A 190 16.36 -7.60 -23.55
N GLN A 191 16.55 -6.27 -23.53
CA GLN A 191 15.59 -5.30 -24.06
C GLN A 191 15.57 -5.29 -25.60
N GLU A 192 16.73 -5.38 -26.25
CA GLU A 192 16.82 -5.56 -27.70
C GLU A 192 16.20 -6.89 -28.12
N GLN A 193 16.44 -7.98 -27.37
CA GLN A 193 15.84 -9.28 -27.67
C GLN A 193 14.31 -9.26 -27.57
N ARG A 194 13.75 -8.62 -26.52
CA ARG A 194 12.29 -8.42 -26.42
C ARG A 194 11.74 -7.52 -27.51
N ARG A 195 12.50 -6.50 -27.93
CA ARG A 195 12.11 -5.61 -29.03
C ARG A 195 12.09 -6.36 -30.35
N GLU A 196 13.11 -7.17 -30.63
CA GLU A 196 13.15 -8.03 -31.82
C GLU A 196 11.98 -9.03 -31.82
N GLU A 197 11.70 -9.66 -30.68
CA GLU A 197 10.55 -10.56 -30.53
C GLU A 197 9.24 -9.82 -30.78
N PHE A 198 9.05 -8.65 -30.18
CA PHE A 198 7.87 -7.81 -30.40
C PHE A 198 7.70 -7.44 -31.88
N VAL A 199 8.77 -6.94 -32.53
CA VAL A 199 8.72 -6.53 -33.94
C VAL A 199 8.42 -7.72 -34.86
N SER A 200 9.04 -8.87 -34.59
CA SER A 200 8.77 -10.10 -35.34
C SER A 200 7.31 -10.54 -35.19
N ASN A 201 6.82 -10.63 -33.95
CA ASN A 201 5.46 -11.06 -33.67
C ASN A 201 4.42 -10.04 -34.21
N LYS A 202 4.67 -8.74 -34.09
CA LYS A 202 3.83 -7.67 -34.66
C LYS A 202 3.67 -7.84 -36.16
N ARG A 203 4.78 -8.05 -36.89
CA ARG A 203 4.74 -8.30 -38.35
C ARG A 203 3.90 -9.53 -38.69
N GLN A 204 4.08 -10.61 -37.94
CA GLN A 204 3.33 -11.85 -38.18
C GLN A 204 1.83 -11.68 -37.87
N ILE A 205 1.48 -10.98 -36.80
CA ILE A 205 0.09 -10.64 -36.44
C ILE A 205 -0.56 -9.82 -37.55
N ILE A 206 0.11 -8.78 -38.06
CA ILE A 206 -0.42 -7.94 -39.16
C ILE A 206 -0.71 -8.80 -40.39
N LEU A 207 0.23 -9.65 -40.80
CA LEU A 207 0.05 -10.55 -41.94
C LEU A 207 -1.12 -11.53 -41.73
N LEU A 208 -1.22 -12.14 -40.54
CA LEU A 208 -2.33 -13.05 -40.24
C LEU A 208 -3.68 -12.33 -40.19
N MET A 209 -3.73 -11.08 -39.71
CA MET A 209 -4.95 -10.27 -39.70
C MET A 209 -5.38 -9.90 -41.12
N GLU A 210 -4.43 -9.55 -42.00
CA GLU A 210 -4.70 -9.33 -43.43
C GLU A 210 -5.20 -10.61 -44.11
N GLU A 211 -4.56 -11.77 -43.90
CA GLU A 211 -4.99 -13.06 -44.45
C GLU A 211 -6.38 -13.51 -43.96
N LEU A 212 -6.78 -13.09 -42.76
CA LEU A 212 -8.06 -13.43 -42.13
C LEU A 212 -9.16 -12.39 -42.35
N ASP A 213 -8.87 -11.29 -43.07
CA ASP A 213 -9.72 -10.09 -43.17
C ASP A 213 -10.22 -9.59 -41.79
N HIS A 214 -9.38 -9.71 -40.75
CA HIS A 214 -9.70 -9.31 -39.37
C HIS A 214 -9.19 -7.88 -39.11
N THR A 215 -10.06 -7.01 -38.60
CA THR A 215 -9.68 -5.66 -38.17
C THR A 215 -9.54 -5.62 -36.64
N PRO A 216 -8.59 -4.82 -36.10
CA PRO A 216 -8.31 -4.81 -34.66
C PRO A 216 -9.52 -4.33 -33.86
N ASP A 217 -10.08 -5.19 -33.01
CA ASP A 217 -11.34 -4.93 -32.28
C ASP A 217 -11.12 -4.65 -30.78
N THR A 218 -10.07 -5.23 -30.18
CA THR A 218 -9.66 -4.96 -28.80
C THR A 218 -8.75 -3.74 -28.69
N SER A 219 -8.67 -3.14 -27.48
CA SER A 219 -7.70 -2.06 -27.24
C SER A 219 -6.27 -2.56 -27.43
N PHE A 220 -5.97 -3.77 -26.96
CA PHE A 220 -4.65 -4.37 -27.09
C PHE A 220 -4.24 -4.60 -28.57
N GLU A 221 -5.15 -5.10 -29.40
CA GLU A 221 -4.88 -5.26 -30.85
C GLU A 221 -4.59 -3.93 -31.54
N ARG A 222 -5.32 -2.86 -31.18
CA ARG A 222 -5.04 -1.52 -31.71
C ARG A 222 -3.68 -1.02 -31.26
N ASP A 223 -3.31 -1.21 -29.99
CA ASP A 223 -2.00 -0.81 -29.46
C ASP A 223 -0.87 -1.59 -30.18
N VAL A 224 -1.06 -2.88 -30.46
CA VAL A 224 -0.06 -3.70 -31.17
C VAL A 224 0.06 -3.29 -32.65
N VAL A 225 -1.07 -3.16 -33.36
CA VAL A 225 -1.09 -2.99 -34.82
C VAL A 225 -0.90 -1.54 -35.25
N CYS A 226 -1.53 -0.60 -34.55
CA CYS A 226 -1.66 0.79 -35.00
C CYS A 226 -0.68 1.76 -34.34
N GLU A 227 -0.13 1.46 -33.16
CA GLU A 227 0.81 2.36 -32.47
C GLU A 227 2.27 2.14 -32.90
N ASP A 228 3.11 3.15 -32.64
CA ASP A 228 4.55 3.10 -32.90
C ASP A 228 5.25 2.04 -32.06
N GLU A 229 6.27 1.38 -32.62
CA GLU A 229 7.02 0.33 -31.92
C GLU A 229 7.71 0.82 -30.64
N GLU A 230 7.97 2.13 -30.52
CA GLU A 230 8.58 2.75 -29.34
C GLU A 230 7.57 3.11 -28.25
N ALA A 231 6.27 3.16 -28.58
CA ALA A 231 5.20 3.45 -27.62
C ALA A 231 4.77 2.19 -26.83
N PHE A 232 5.03 0.99 -27.38
CA PHE A 232 4.62 -0.26 -26.77
C PHE A 232 5.48 -0.61 -25.54
N CYS A 233 4.84 -0.78 -24.38
CA CYS A 233 5.53 -1.20 -23.17
C CYS A 233 5.98 -2.68 -23.27
N LEU A 234 7.29 -2.93 -23.35
CA LEU A 234 7.90 -4.27 -23.43
C LEU A 234 7.95 -5.01 -22.07
N SER A 235 6.84 -5.00 -21.33
CA SER A 235 6.70 -5.78 -20.07
C SER A 235 6.57 -7.27 -20.37
N LYS A 236 6.89 -8.13 -19.39
CA LYS A 236 6.71 -9.58 -19.54
C LYS A 236 5.25 -9.94 -19.84
N ASP A 237 4.32 -9.30 -19.15
CA ASP A 237 2.88 -9.54 -19.32
C ASP A 237 2.41 -9.15 -20.73
N ASN A 238 2.91 -8.05 -21.28
CA ASN A 238 2.56 -7.60 -22.63
C ASN A 238 3.15 -8.52 -23.71
N ILE A 239 4.36 -9.04 -23.52
CA ILE A 239 4.95 -10.03 -24.43
C ILE A 239 4.15 -11.35 -24.41
N VAL A 240 3.73 -11.81 -23.24
CA VAL A 240 2.86 -12.99 -23.12
C VAL A 240 1.50 -12.75 -23.79
N ALA A 241 0.89 -11.57 -23.59
CA ALA A 241 -0.36 -11.20 -24.26
C ALA A 241 -0.21 -11.17 -25.79
N LEU A 242 0.93 -10.67 -26.30
CA LEU A 242 1.25 -10.67 -27.73
C LEU A 242 1.39 -12.08 -28.30
N GLN A 243 2.11 -12.97 -27.60
CA GLN A 243 2.24 -14.38 -27.99
C GLN A 243 0.87 -15.09 -28.03
N ASN A 244 0.01 -14.82 -27.05
CA ASN A 244 -1.34 -15.37 -27.01
C ASN A 244 -2.19 -14.89 -28.19
N LEU A 245 -2.12 -13.61 -28.56
CA LEU A 245 -2.81 -13.06 -29.72
C LEU A 245 -2.34 -13.74 -31.01
N LEU A 246 -1.02 -13.89 -31.18
CA LEU A 246 -0.44 -14.58 -32.34
C LEU A 246 -0.96 -16.03 -32.45
N GLN A 247 -0.92 -16.78 -31.34
CA GLN A 247 -1.40 -18.16 -31.29
C GLN A 247 -2.91 -18.26 -31.64
N GLN A 248 -3.73 -17.31 -31.20
CA GLN A 248 -5.16 -17.28 -31.51
C GLN A 248 -5.41 -17.07 -33.02
N LEU A 249 -4.67 -16.17 -33.66
CA LEU A 249 -4.79 -15.91 -35.10
C LEU A 249 -4.32 -17.10 -35.93
N GLU A 250 -3.20 -17.72 -35.56
CA GLU A 250 -2.72 -18.95 -36.22
C GLU A 250 -3.72 -20.10 -36.10
N ALA A 251 -4.33 -20.29 -34.93
CA ALA A 251 -5.36 -21.30 -34.73
C ALA A 251 -6.59 -21.04 -35.61
N ARG A 252 -7.01 -19.79 -35.75
CA ARG A 252 -8.13 -19.40 -36.63
C ARG A 252 -7.79 -19.65 -38.11
N ARG A 253 -6.58 -19.29 -38.54
CA ARG A 253 -6.08 -19.59 -39.89
C ARG A 253 -6.06 -21.09 -40.19
N ALA A 254 -5.55 -21.89 -39.26
CA ALA A 254 -5.50 -23.35 -39.41
C ALA A 254 -6.92 -23.96 -39.51
N LEU A 255 -7.87 -23.45 -38.71
CA LEU A 255 -9.26 -23.88 -38.77
C LEU A 255 -9.92 -23.52 -40.12
N ASN A 256 -9.71 -22.30 -40.60
CA ASN A 256 -10.20 -21.87 -41.91
C ASN A 256 -9.61 -22.75 -43.03
N GLU A 257 -8.30 -23.01 -43.01
CA GLU A 257 -7.64 -23.87 -44.00
C GLU A 257 -8.18 -25.30 -43.96
N ALA A 258 -8.40 -25.88 -42.77
CA ALA A 258 -8.98 -27.20 -42.63
C ALA A 258 -10.39 -27.30 -43.26
N VAL A 259 -11.24 -26.29 -43.03
CA VAL A 259 -12.57 -26.19 -43.65
C VAL A 259 -12.45 -26.06 -45.17
N CYS A 260 -11.53 -25.22 -45.67
CA CYS A 260 -11.26 -25.08 -47.10
C CYS A 260 -10.81 -26.40 -47.73
N VAL A 261 -9.92 -27.15 -47.07
CA VAL A 261 -9.48 -28.48 -47.54
C VAL A 261 -10.64 -29.47 -47.57
N GLU A 262 -11.48 -29.51 -46.54
CA GLU A 262 -12.66 -30.38 -46.50
C GLU A 262 -13.66 -30.04 -47.63
N LEU A 263 -13.95 -28.76 -47.84
CA LEU A 263 -14.85 -28.31 -48.90
C LEU A 263 -14.27 -28.61 -50.28
N ARG A 264 -12.98 -28.38 -50.51
CA ARG A 264 -12.29 -28.73 -51.76
C ARG A 264 -12.35 -30.24 -52.02
N ALA A 265 -12.11 -31.07 -51.01
CA ALA A 265 -12.23 -32.53 -51.14
C ALA A 265 -13.67 -32.96 -51.50
N ARG A 266 -14.68 -32.32 -50.90
CA ARG A 266 -16.09 -32.56 -51.20
C ARG A 266 -16.47 -32.11 -52.61
N ILE A 267 -15.93 -30.99 -53.10
CA ILE A 267 -16.11 -30.53 -54.49
C ILE A 267 -15.54 -31.57 -55.46
N VAL A 268 -14.31 -32.05 -55.23
CA VAL A 268 -13.68 -33.08 -56.07
C VAL A 268 -14.52 -34.35 -56.12
N ALA A 269 -15.02 -34.82 -54.97
CA ALA A 269 -15.90 -35.99 -54.92
C ALA A 269 -17.21 -35.79 -55.69
N LEU A 270 -17.75 -34.57 -55.72
CA LEU A 270 -18.94 -34.24 -56.53
C LEU A 270 -18.62 -34.19 -58.03
N TRP A 271 -17.47 -33.65 -58.43
CA TRP A 271 -17.03 -33.63 -59.83
C TRP A 271 -16.86 -35.05 -60.40
N GLU A 272 -16.28 -35.95 -59.63
CA GLU A 272 -16.15 -37.36 -60.01
C GLU A 272 -17.51 -38.03 -60.22
N ARG A 273 -18.46 -37.77 -59.31
CA ARG A 273 -19.82 -38.33 -59.38
C ARG A 273 -20.63 -37.79 -60.56
N LEU A 274 -20.45 -36.52 -60.90
CA LEU A 274 -21.17 -35.84 -61.98
C LEU A 274 -20.46 -35.96 -63.34
N GLN A 275 -19.28 -36.59 -63.39
CA GLN A 275 -18.45 -36.73 -64.60
C GLN A 275 -18.13 -35.38 -65.28
N ILE A 276 -17.83 -34.36 -64.47
CA ILE A 276 -17.48 -33.03 -64.98
C ILE A 276 -16.16 -33.12 -65.78
N PRO A 277 -16.11 -32.61 -67.03
CA PRO A 277 -14.91 -32.59 -67.87
C PRO A 277 -13.73 -31.86 -67.22
N GLU A 278 -12.50 -32.24 -67.55
CA GLU A 278 -11.26 -31.67 -66.98
C GLU A 278 -11.15 -30.16 -67.23
N GLU A 279 -11.58 -29.70 -68.40
CA GLU A 279 -11.63 -28.29 -68.81
C GLU A 279 -12.45 -27.41 -67.83
N GLU A 280 -13.57 -27.93 -67.31
CA GLU A 280 -14.41 -27.22 -66.35
C GLU A 280 -13.85 -27.25 -64.92
N ARG A 281 -13.07 -28.29 -64.57
CA ARG A 281 -12.37 -28.38 -63.28
C ARG A 281 -11.19 -27.42 -63.22
N GLU A 282 -10.43 -27.32 -64.31
CA GLU A 282 -9.32 -26.37 -64.44
C GLU A 282 -9.82 -24.92 -64.40
N ALA A 283 -10.95 -24.64 -65.07
CA ALA A 283 -11.57 -23.32 -65.04
C ALA A 283 -12.06 -22.90 -63.63
N SER A 284 -12.34 -23.86 -62.74
CA SER A 284 -12.84 -23.61 -61.38
C SER A 284 -11.78 -23.72 -60.29
N ALA A 285 -10.55 -24.13 -60.62
CA ALA A 285 -9.43 -24.21 -59.68
C ALA A 285 -8.75 -22.85 -59.39
N VAL A 286 -9.21 -21.76 -60.02
CA VAL A 286 -8.65 -20.41 -59.84
C VAL A 286 -9.46 -19.65 -58.79
N HIS A 287 -8.99 -19.72 -57.54
CA HIS A 287 -8.88 -18.65 -56.52
C HIS A 287 -8.68 -19.27 -55.14
#